data_AF-A0A835NMB4-F1
#
_entry.id   AF-A0A835NMB4-F1
#
_cell.length_a   1.000
_cell.length_b   1.000
_cell.length_c   1.000
_cell.angle_alpha   90.00
_cell.angle_beta   90.00
_cell.angle_gamma   90.00
#
_symmetry.space_group_name_H-M   'P 1'
#
loop_
_entity.id
_entity.type
_entity.pdbx_description
1 polymer ?
#
loop_
_entity_poly.entity_id
_entity_poly.type
_entity_poly.pdbx_seq_one_letter_code
_entity_poly.pdbx_strand_id
1 'polypeptide(L)'
;MIGSGYQGYSVMMSKIKQGLLPSLEDLLFYTIAEGQEKIPVHKFITALKSTGLRTSDPRLKECMDMLRLTLQTTSDGVMLDKDLFKKCVQSNIVLLTQAFRRKFVIPDFMSFTSHIDELYESAKKQSGGKVADYIPQLAKFSPDLWGVSLCTVDGQRPHNPMVNAGAIVITSLIKQGANNAEKFDYVMQFMNKMAGNEYVGFSNATFQSERESGDRNFAIGYYLKEKKCFPEGTDMVAILDFYFQLCSIEVTCESASVMAATLANGGFCPITGERVLSPEAVRNTLSLMHSCGMYDFSGQFAFHVGLPAKSGVAGGILLVVPNVMGLMCWSPPLDKMGNSVKGIHFCHDLVSLCNFHNYDNLRHFAKKLDPRREGGDQRVKSVINLLFAAYTGDVSALRRFALSGMDMEQRDYDSRTALHVAAAEGHVDVVKFLLEACKVNPFPKDRWNNTPMDEALHFGHHDVFKILQEYQVQYTPSEDNNDGKENRTVHKNLDGLL
;
A
#
# COMPACT_ATOMS: atom_id res chain seq x y z
N MET A 1 19.66 27.10 18.74
CA MET A 1 20.80 28.02 18.90
C MET A 1 20.62 29.17 17.93
N ILE A 2 20.11 30.27 18.45
CA ILE A 2 19.63 31.46 17.73
C ILE A 2 20.70 32.54 17.93
N GLY A 3 21.76 32.51 17.13
CA GLY A 3 22.93 33.39 17.37
C GLY A 3 23.68 33.86 16.12
N SER A 4 23.61 33.16 14.99
CA SER A 4 24.40 33.50 13.78
C SER A 4 23.74 34.54 12.87
N GLY A 5 22.41 34.69 12.90
CA GLY A 5 21.69 35.59 11.99
C GLY A 5 21.91 37.09 12.23
N TYR A 6 22.29 37.50 13.44
CA TYR A 6 22.48 38.92 13.79
C TYR A 6 23.81 39.51 13.32
N GLN A 7 24.83 38.67 13.07
CA GLN A 7 26.15 39.13 12.65
C GLN A 7 26.16 39.63 11.20
N GLY A 8 25.39 38.99 10.31
CA GLY A 8 25.25 39.43 8.91
C GLY A 8 24.58 40.80 8.75
N TYR A 9 23.60 41.11 9.59
CA TYR A 9 22.91 42.41 9.58
C TYR A 9 23.82 43.57 10.05
N SER A 10 24.72 43.32 10.99
CA SER A 10 25.64 44.33 11.52
C SER A 10 26.71 44.76 10.48
N VAL A 11 27.26 43.81 9.72
CA VAL A 11 28.20 44.05 8.61
C VAL A 11 27.52 44.77 7.44
N MET A 12 26.23 44.52 7.23
CA MET A 12 25.43 45.20 6.22
C MET A 12 25.20 46.69 6.58
N MET A 13 24.90 46.99 7.84
CA MET A 13 24.70 48.36 8.33
C MET A 13 25.99 49.21 8.31
N SER A 14 27.16 48.61 8.54
CA SER A 14 28.44 49.34 8.49
C SER A 14 28.84 49.76 7.07
N LYS A 15 28.48 48.98 6.04
CA LYS A 15 28.74 49.30 4.62
C LYS A 15 27.69 50.22 4.00
N ILE A 16 26.44 50.19 4.48
CA ILE A 16 25.41 51.18 4.09
C ILE A 16 25.84 52.61 4.49
N LYS A 17 26.58 52.77 5.60
CA LYS A 17 27.20 54.06 5.99
C LYS A 17 28.27 54.57 5.02
N GLN A 18 28.76 53.75 4.08
CA GLN A 18 29.72 54.15 3.04
C GLN A 18 29.09 54.40 1.65
N GLY A 19 27.75 54.35 1.53
CA GLY A 19 27.05 54.85 0.34
C GLY A 19 27.02 53.96 -0.92
N LEU A 20 27.35 52.66 -0.84
CA LEU A 20 27.14 51.71 -1.94
C LEU A 20 25.90 50.80 -1.70
N LEU A 21 24.98 50.76 -2.67
CA LEU A 21 23.84 49.82 -2.73
C LEU A 21 24.32 48.41 -3.19
N PRO A 22 24.00 47.31 -2.48
CA PRO A 22 24.43 45.95 -2.84
C PRO A 22 23.64 45.32 -4.00
N SER A 23 24.29 44.48 -4.82
CA SER A 23 23.68 43.77 -5.98
C SER A 23 22.84 42.54 -5.57
N LEU A 24 21.92 42.07 -6.44
CA LEU A 24 20.97 40.98 -6.14
C LEU A 24 21.66 39.65 -5.81
N GLU A 25 22.77 39.37 -6.48
CA GLU A 25 23.62 38.20 -6.25
C GLU A 25 24.26 38.25 -4.86
N ASP A 26 24.67 39.45 -4.42
CA ASP A 26 25.27 39.67 -3.11
C ASP A 26 24.24 39.47 -1.99
N LEU A 27 23.00 39.93 -2.20
CA LEU A 27 21.89 39.73 -1.29
C LEU A 27 21.55 38.25 -1.13
N LEU A 28 21.52 37.49 -2.24
CA LEU A 28 21.30 36.04 -2.21
C LEU A 28 22.45 35.33 -1.48
N PHE A 29 23.70 35.75 -1.70
CA PHE A 29 24.86 35.24 -0.98
C PHE A 29 24.70 35.39 0.53
N TYR A 30 24.41 36.61 1.02
CA TYR A 30 24.23 36.83 2.46
C TYR A 30 23.04 36.07 3.06
N THR A 31 21.98 35.84 2.27
CA THR A 31 20.80 35.06 2.69
C THR A 31 21.16 33.60 2.99
N ILE A 32 22.11 33.03 2.24
CA ILE A 32 22.49 31.61 2.34
C ILE A 32 23.73 31.42 3.23
N ALA A 33 24.65 32.40 3.25
CA ALA A 33 25.86 32.40 4.07
C ALA A 33 25.57 32.63 5.57
N GLU A 34 24.42 33.23 5.91
CA GLU A 34 24.00 33.50 7.29
C GLU A 34 25.08 34.20 8.13
N GLY A 35 25.79 35.17 7.52
CA GLY A 35 26.82 35.98 8.19
C GLY A 35 28.27 35.47 8.07
N GLN A 36 28.51 34.32 7.42
CA GLN A 36 29.86 33.82 7.15
C GLN A 36 30.49 34.43 5.89
N GLU A 37 31.83 34.46 5.81
CA GLU A 37 32.56 35.05 4.66
C GLU A 37 32.52 34.19 3.38
N LYS A 38 32.25 32.88 3.51
CA LYS A 38 32.19 31.92 2.39
C LYS A 38 31.00 30.96 2.54
N ILE A 39 30.40 30.52 1.43
CA ILE A 39 29.29 29.56 1.42
C ILE A 39 29.79 28.16 1.05
N PRO A 40 29.49 27.14 1.88
CA PRO A 40 29.66 25.75 1.46
C PRO A 40 28.64 25.36 0.39
N VAL A 41 29.11 24.78 -0.72
CA VAL A 41 28.25 24.41 -1.87
C VAL A 41 27.07 23.49 -1.49
N HIS A 42 27.26 22.56 -0.56
CA HIS A 42 26.22 21.61 -0.16
C HIS A 42 25.01 22.30 0.50
N LYS A 43 25.26 23.36 1.28
CA LYS A 43 24.21 24.12 1.98
C LYS A 43 23.29 24.81 0.97
N PHE A 44 23.88 25.36 -0.09
CA PHE A 44 23.16 25.96 -1.20
C PHE A 44 22.21 24.95 -1.90
N ILE A 45 22.69 23.74 -2.19
CA ILE A 45 21.91 22.70 -2.89
C ILE A 45 20.72 22.19 -2.07
N THR A 46 20.90 22.00 -0.76
CA THR A 46 19.81 21.51 0.10
C THR A 46 18.69 22.52 0.20
N ALA A 47 19.04 23.79 0.36
CA ALA A 47 18.07 24.87 0.43
C ALA A 47 17.35 25.09 -0.92
N LEU A 48 17.97 24.70 -2.04
CA LEU A 48 17.33 24.71 -3.36
C LEU A 48 16.23 23.65 -3.46
N LYS A 49 16.42 22.43 -2.93
CA LYS A 49 15.44 21.34 -3.03
C LYS A 49 14.15 21.59 -2.26
N SER A 50 14.22 22.27 -1.11
CA SER A 50 13.03 22.60 -0.31
C SER A 50 12.09 23.59 -1.00
N THR A 51 12.55 24.24 -2.08
CA THR A 51 11.71 25.12 -2.91
C THR A 51 10.86 24.34 -3.94
N GLY A 52 11.01 23.01 -4.04
CA GLY A 52 10.32 22.17 -5.02
C GLY A 52 11.12 21.92 -6.31
N LEU A 53 12.21 22.67 -6.53
CA LEU A 53 13.13 22.44 -7.64
C LEU A 53 13.99 21.20 -7.43
N ARG A 54 14.20 20.43 -8.49
CA ARG A 54 15.21 19.38 -8.49
C ARG A 54 16.54 19.91 -9.03
N THR A 55 17.64 19.42 -8.48
CA THR A 55 19.00 19.77 -8.94
C THR A 55 19.29 19.34 -10.37
N SER A 56 18.43 18.53 -10.97
CA SER A 56 18.45 18.09 -12.36
C SER A 56 17.63 19.01 -13.30
N ASP A 57 17.11 20.14 -12.82
CA ASP A 57 16.39 21.10 -13.67
C ASP A 57 17.33 21.68 -14.75
N PRO A 58 17.00 21.53 -16.05
CA PRO A 58 17.82 22.03 -17.15
C PRO A 58 18.10 23.54 -17.11
N ARG A 59 17.21 24.35 -16.52
CA ARG A 59 17.35 25.82 -16.41
C ARG A 59 18.34 26.24 -15.33
N LEU A 60 18.85 25.30 -14.54
CA LEU A 60 19.93 25.51 -13.59
C LEU A 60 21.26 24.97 -14.12
N LYS A 61 21.30 24.48 -15.36
CA LYS A 61 22.46 23.80 -15.94
C LYS A 61 23.70 24.69 -15.96
N GLU A 62 23.60 25.94 -16.41
CA GLU A 62 24.75 26.87 -16.47
C GLU A 62 25.28 27.18 -15.07
N CYS A 63 24.39 27.40 -14.09
CA CYS A 63 24.77 27.58 -12.68
C CYS A 63 25.47 26.33 -12.12
N MET A 64 24.95 25.14 -12.41
CA MET A 64 25.50 23.87 -11.90
C MET A 64 26.82 23.49 -12.61
N ASP A 65 26.96 23.83 -13.90
CA ASP A 65 28.20 23.61 -14.68
C ASP A 65 29.29 24.62 -14.29
N MET A 66 28.93 25.89 -14.05
CA MET A 66 29.87 26.90 -13.56
C MET A 66 30.30 26.64 -12.11
N LEU A 67 29.38 26.19 -11.25
CA LEU A 67 29.72 25.67 -9.92
C LEU A 67 30.76 24.55 -10.02
N ARG A 68 30.58 23.59 -10.93
CA ARG A 68 31.54 22.48 -11.13
C ARG A 68 32.90 22.95 -11.64
N LEU A 69 32.95 23.87 -12.61
CA LEU A 69 34.20 24.40 -13.17
C LEU A 69 35.02 25.18 -12.12
N THR A 70 34.33 25.99 -11.33
CA THR A 70 34.97 26.82 -10.29
C THR A 70 35.57 25.97 -9.17
N LEU A 71 34.91 24.87 -8.82
CA LEU A 71 35.39 23.90 -7.83
C LEU A 71 36.64 23.14 -8.29
N GLN A 72 36.99 23.15 -9.59
CA GLN A 72 38.20 22.49 -10.13
C GLN A 72 39.43 23.40 -10.22
N THR A 73 39.24 24.71 -10.35
CA THR A 73 40.34 25.69 -10.50
C THR A 73 40.88 26.25 -9.19
N THR A 74 40.13 26.12 -8.09
CA THR A 74 40.53 26.63 -6.77
C THR A 74 41.14 25.50 -5.95
N SER A 75 42.28 25.76 -5.28
CA SER A 75 42.98 24.76 -4.44
C SER A 75 42.13 24.24 -3.26
N ASP A 76 41.14 25.03 -2.80
CA ASP A 76 40.18 24.71 -1.73
C ASP A 76 38.75 24.49 -2.26
N GLY A 77 38.57 23.61 -3.27
CA GLY A 77 37.34 23.37 -4.06
C GLY A 77 36.04 22.95 -3.34
N VAL A 78 35.66 23.59 -2.24
CA VAL A 78 34.43 23.35 -1.45
C VAL A 78 33.72 24.66 -1.04
N MET A 79 34.45 25.78 -0.97
CA MET A 79 33.95 27.04 -0.44
C MET A 79 33.85 28.10 -1.53
N LEU A 80 32.68 28.71 -1.65
CA LEU A 80 32.44 29.82 -2.57
C LEU A 80 32.62 31.13 -1.80
N ASP A 81 33.60 31.93 -2.20
CA ASP A 81 33.60 33.33 -1.82
C ASP A 81 32.52 34.10 -2.57
N LYS A 82 32.30 35.34 -2.17
CA LYS A 82 31.23 36.18 -2.71
C LYS A 82 31.35 36.40 -4.23
N ASP A 83 32.56 36.62 -4.74
CA ASP A 83 32.79 36.92 -6.15
C ASP A 83 32.63 35.67 -7.02
N LEU A 84 33.08 34.51 -6.53
CA LEU A 84 32.90 33.22 -7.18
C LEU A 84 31.44 32.78 -7.17
N PHE A 85 30.72 32.96 -6.04
CA PHE A 85 29.28 32.69 -5.97
C PHE A 85 28.52 33.54 -6.99
N LYS A 86 28.82 34.84 -7.06
CA LYS A 86 28.23 35.76 -8.03
C LYS A 86 28.45 35.27 -9.46
N LYS A 87 29.68 34.87 -9.81
CA LYS A 87 29.98 34.29 -11.13
C LYS A 87 29.20 33.01 -11.44
N CYS A 88 28.93 32.18 -10.43
CA CYS A 88 28.17 30.94 -10.61
C CYS A 88 26.68 31.20 -10.86
N VAL A 89 26.08 32.10 -10.08
CA VAL A 89 24.62 32.30 -10.09
C VAL A 89 24.17 33.34 -11.10
N GLN A 90 25.06 34.19 -11.62
CA GLN A 90 24.69 35.33 -12.50
C GLN A 90 23.76 34.94 -13.66
N SER A 91 24.01 33.79 -14.31
CA SER A 91 23.24 33.37 -15.49
C SER A 91 21.84 32.86 -15.14
N ASN A 92 21.63 32.39 -13.91
CA ASN A 92 20.38 31.79 -13.45
C ASN A 92 19.81 32.54 -12.22
N ILE A 93 20.32 33.75 -11.94
CA ILE A 93 20.04 34.50 -10.71
C ILE A 93 18.56 34.84 -10.60
N VAL A 94 17.89 35.09 -11.72
CA VAL A 94 16.46 35.40 -11.74
C VAL A 94 15.64 34.23 -11.18
N LEU A 95 15.91 33.01 -11.65
CA LEU A 95 15.22 31.79 -11.21
C LEU A 95 15.57 31.44 -9.75
N LEU A 96 16.84 31.55 -9.38
CA LEU A 96 17.29 31.28 -8.00
C LEU A 96 16.77 32.32 -7.01
N THR A 97 16.77 33.59 -7.39
CA THR A 97 16.17 34.67 -6.57
C THR A 97 14.68 34.44 -6.40
N GLN A 98 13.99 33.93 -7.43
CA GLN A 98 12.59 33.55 -7.31
C GLN A 98 12.39 32.37 -6.35
N ALA A 99 13.21 31.33 -6.46
CA ALA A 99 13.17 30.15 -5.58
C ALA A 99 13.32 30.52 -4.10
N PHE A 100 14.41 31.22 -3.77
CA PHE A 100 14.80 31.49 -2.39
C PHE A 100 14.03 32.63 -1.74
N ARG A 101 13.46 33.55 -2.52
CA ARG A 101 12.51 34.56 -2.02
C ARG A 101 11.07 34.06 -1.96
N ARG A 102 10.85 32.74 -2.12
CA ARG A 102 9.52 32.10 -2.14
C ARG A 102 8.57 32.74 -3.16
N LYS A 103 9.11 33.17 -4.30
CA LYS A 103 8.36 33.73 -5.44
C LYS A 103 7.99 32.68 -6.48
N PHE A 104 8.20 31.40 -6.19
CA PHE A 104 7.57 30.34 -6.97
C PHE A 104 6.07 30.37 -6.82
N VAL A 105 5.40 29.85 -7.85
CA VAL A 105 3.94 29.83 -7.94
C VAL A 105 3.34 29.14 -6.73
N ILE A 106 4.08 28.17 -6.16
CA ILE A 106 3.73 27.51 -4.90
C ILE A 106 4.85 27.79 -3.89
N PRO A 107 4.72 28.88 -3.10
CA PRO A 107 5.74 29.33 -2.16
C PRO A 107 6.02 28.32 -1.04
N ASP A 108 4.98 27.62 -0.59
CA ASP A 108 5.03 26.55 0.40
C ASP A 108 4.63 25.23 -0.27
N PHE A 109 5.55 24.73 -1.10
CA PHE A 109 5.33 23.54 -1.90
C PHE A 109 4.98 22.31 -1.07
N MET A 110 5.50 22.23 0.16
CA MET A 110 5.26 21.12 1.08
C MET A 110 3.83 21.11 1.65
N SER A 111 3.24 22.28 1.90
CA SER A 111 1.85 22.40 2.36
C SER A 111 0.84 22.20 1.22
N PHE A 112 1.16 22.69 0.02
CA PHE A 112 0.31 22.52 -1.16
C PHE A 112 0.10 21.06 -1.58
N THR A 113 1.14 20.23 -1.53
CA THR A 113 1.01 18.80 -1.85
C THR A 113 0.00 18.09 -0.95
N SER A 114 -0.17 18.58 0.28
CA SER A 114 -1.18 18.08 1.22
C SER A 114 -2.63 18.35 0.79
N HIS A 115 -2.89 19.37 -0.04
CA HIS A 115 -4.24 19.72 -0.52
C HIS A 115 -4.62 19.02 -1.83
N ILE A 116 -3.64 18.61 -2.62
CA ILE A 116 -3.86 17.79 -3.83
C ILE A 116 -4.47 16.43 -3.47
N ASP A 117 -4.11 15.94 -2.29
CA ASP A 117 -4.67 14.72 -1.71
C ASP A 117 -6.18 14.87 -1.43
N GLU A 118 -6.68 16.08 -1.14
CA GLU A 118 -8.12 16.32 -0.92
C GLU A 118 -8.93 16.42 -2.23
N LEU A 119 -8.34 16.95 -3.31
CA LEU A 119 -8.98 17.11 -4.63
C LEU A 119 -9.18 15.78 -5.37
N TYR A 120 -8.27 14.83 -5.16
CA TYR A 120 -8.38 13.45 -5.65
C TYR A 120 -9.73 12.82 -5.26
N GLU A 121 -10.20 13.10 -4.05
CA GLU A 121 -11.44 12.54 -3.49
C GLU A 121 -12.73 13.15 -4.04
N SER A 122 -12.68 14.38 -4.56
CA SER A 122 -13.85 15.01 -5.17
C SER A 122 -14.08 14.55 -6.62
N ALA A 123 -13.00 14.41 -7.40
CA ALA A 123 -13.02 14.10 -8.83
C ALA A 123 -13.55 12.69 -9.17
N LYS A 124 -13.46 11.76 -8.22
CA LYS A 124 -13.95 10.38 -8.32
C LYS A 124 -15.46 10.26 -8.64
N LYS A 125 -16.25 11.33 -8.46
CA LYS A 125 -17.73 11.32 -8.61
C LYS A 125 -18.26 11.46 -10.05
N GLN A 126 -17.41 11.60 -11.07
CA GLN A 126 -17.78 11.80 -12.49
C GLN A 126 -17.88 10.48 -13.29
N SER A 127 -18.98 10.24 -14.02
CA SER A 127 -19.27 8.99 -14.78
C SER A 127 -19.15 9.10 -16.32
N GLY A 128 -18.59 10.17 -16.88
CA GLY A 128 -18.34 10.30 -18.33
C GLY A 128 -17.04 9.62 -18.81
N GLY A 129 -16.92 9.32 -20.11
CA GLY A 129 -15.69 8.79 -20.75
C GLY A 129 -15.87 7.49 -21.56
N LYS A 130 -14.82 7.01 -22.25
CA LYS A 130 -14.90 5.88 -23.20
C LYS A 130 -13.60 5.07 -23.28
N VAL A 131 -13.76 3.80 -23.65
CA VAL A 131 -12.73 2.78 -23.79
C VAL A 131 -11.70 3.15 -24.86
N ALA A 132 -10.42 2.90 -24.61
CA ALA A 132 -9.39 3.01 -25.64
C ALA A 132 -9.56 1.88 -26.68
N ASP A 133 -9.75 2.24 -27.94
CA ASP A 133 -10.16 1.33 -29.03
C ASP A 133 -9.22 1.34 -30.24
N TYR A 134 -8.12 2.09 -30.15
CA TYR A 134 -7.16 2.27 -31.22
C TYR A 134 -6.36 0.99 -31.57
N ILE A 135 -6.39 -0.03 -30.71
CA ILE A 135 -6.09 -1.42 -31.07
C ILE A 135 -7.22 -2.36 -30.62
N PRO A 136 -7.58 -3.41 -31.42
CA PRO A 136 -8.78 -4.22 -31.22
C PRO A 136 -8.91 -4.88 -29.83
N GLN A 137 -7.80 -5.04 -29.11
CA GLN A 137 -7.69 -5.71 -27.82
C GLN A 137 -8.01 -4.79 -26.63
N LEU A 138 -7.70 -3.50 -26.72
CA LEU A 138 -7.98 -2.50 -25.67
C LEU A 138 -9.44 -2.06 -25.65
N ALA A 139 -10.14 -2.20 -26.79
CA ALA A 139 -11.52 -1.77 -27.01
C ALA A 139 -12.56 -2.48 -26.11
N LYS A 140 -12.12 -3.45 -25.30
CA LYS A 140 -12.96 -4.32 -24.48
C LYS A 140 -13.21 -3.79 -23.05
N PHE A 141 -12.68 -2.61 -22.66
CA PHE A 141 -12.57 -2.18 -21.25
C PHE A 141 -13.64 -1.21 -20.74
N SER A 142 -14.29 -1.47 -19.62
CA SER A 142 -15.42 -0.69 -19.10
C SER A 142 -15.07 0.75 -18.68
N PRO A 143 -15.92 1.72 -19.00
CA PRO A 143 -15.68 3.11 -18.73
C PRO A 143 -15.99 3.54 -17.27
N ASP A 144 -15.38 3.12 -16.14
CA ASP A 144 -15.60 3.74 -14.79
C ASP A 144 -14.42 3.80 -13.75
N LEU A 145 -13.21 4.24 -14.09
CA LEU A 145 -11.97 4.00 -13.34
C LEU A 145 -11.03 5.27 -13.45
N TRP A 146 -10.40 5.76 -12.35
CA TRP A 146 -9.69 7.07 -12.25
C TRP A 146 -8.52 7.19 -11.21
N GLY A 147 -7.47 7.98 -11.50
CA GLY A 147 -6.41 8.40 -10.56
C GLY A 147 -5.59 9.65 -10.99
N VAL A 148 -4.71 10.17 -10.11
CA VAL A 148 -4.02 11.46 -10.30
C VAL A 148 -2.55 11.42 -9.85
N SER A 149 -1.68 12.04 -10.65
CA SER A 149 -0.27 12.33 -10.34
C SER A 149 -0.01 13.84 -10.54
N LEU A 150 0.86 14.44 -9.73
CA LEU A 150 1.17 15.88 -9.83
C LEU A 150 2.66 16.16 -10.08
N CYS A 151 2.89 16.98 -11.10
CA CYS A 151 4.18 17.54 -11.47
C CYS A 151 4.00 19.05 -11.65
N THR A 152 4.80 19.88 -10.99
CA THR A 152 4.80 21.33 -11.21
C THR A 152 5.67 21.69 -12.41
N VAL A 153 5.55 22.93 -12.91
CA VAL A 153 6.33 23.47 -14.05
C VAL A 153 7.85 23.54 -13.79
N ASP A 154 8.35 22.85 -12.75
CA ASP A 154 9.69 22.98 -12.14
C ASP A 154 10.52 21.66 -11.93
N GLY A 155 10.05 20.43 -12.27
CA GLY A 155 10.84 19.31 -12.91
C GLY A 155 11.60 18.11 -12.20
N GLN A 156 11.16 16.83 -12.42
CA GLN A 156 11.86 15.64 -13.10
C GLN A 156 12.55 14.39 -12.41
N ARG A 157 11.96 13.17 -12.59
CA ARG A 157 12.47 11.76 -12.88
C ARG A 157 11.24 10.79 -12.92
N PRO A 158 11.27 9.62 -13.61
CA PRO A 158 10.11 8.70 -13.69
C PRO A 158 9.68 8.23 -12.29
N HIS A 159 8.36 8.16 -12.04
CA HIS A 159 7.83 8.04 -10.69
C HIS A 159 8.12 6.70 -9.99
N ASN A 160 8.08 5.56 -10.71
CA ASN A 160 8.25 4.20 -10.17
C ASN A 160 8.41 3.18 -11.32
N PRO A 161 8.83 1.92 -11.07
CA PRO A 161 8.99 0.91 -12.13
C PRO A 161 7.67 0.31 -12.65
N MET A 162 6.53 0.64 -12.03
CA MET A 162 5.22 0.11 -12.44
C MET A 162 4.57 0.94 -13.56
N VAL A 163 5.14 2.11 -13.90
CA VAL A 163 4.77 2.92 -15.07
C VAL A 163 5.72 2.67 -16.25
N ASN A 164 5.25 2.81 -17.48
CA ASN A 164 6.02 2.52 -18.71
C ASN A 164 7.41 3.18 -18.72
N ALA A 165 7.50 4.47 -18.36
CA ALA A 165 8.77 5.18 -18.33
C ALA A 165 9.76 4.58 -17.33
N GLY A 166 9.30 4.11 -16.17
CA GLY A 166 10.14 3.41 -15.21
C GLY A 166 10.51 2.01 -15.68
N ALA A 167 9.55 1.27 -16.24
CA ALA A 167 9.80 -0.05 -16.80
C ALA A 167 10.87 -0.02 -17.91
N ILE A 168 10.80 0.94 -18.84
CA ILE A 168 11.80 1.14 -19.90
C ILE A 168 13.20 1.39 -19.31
N VAL A 169 13.30 2.19 -18.23
CA VAL A 169 14.58 2.41 -17.54
C VAL A 169 15.06 1.11 -16.87
N ILE A 170 14.20 0.34 -16.21
CA ILE A 170 14.56 -0.95 -15.62
C ILE A 170 15.06 -1.93 -16.70
N THR A 171 14.42 -1.97 -17.87
CA THR A 171 14.84 -2.79 -19.00
C THR A 171 16.28 -2.48 -19.44
N SER A 172 16.71 -1.22 -19.38
CA SER A 172 18.11 -0.85 -19.69
C SER A 172 19.14 -1.39 -18.69
N LEU A 173 18.72 -1.75 -17.48
CA LEU A 173 19.62 -2.21 -16.41
C LEU A 173 19.88 -3.72 -16.48
N ILE A 174 19.03 -4.47 -17.19
CA ILE A 174 19.12 -5.93 -17.28
C ILE A 174 20.32 -6.30 -18.15
N LYS A 175 21.28 -7.02 -17.54
CA LYS A 175 22.43 -7.67 -18.19
C LYS A 175 23.13 -6.72 -19.19
N GLN A 176 23.61 -5.58 -18.68
CA GLN A 176 24.32 -4.55 -19.47
C GLN A 176 25.53 -5.14 -20.21
N GLY A 177 25.78 -4.64 -21.42
CA GLY A 177 26.88 -5.10 -22.29
C GLY A 177 26.54 -6.31 -23.17
N ALA A 178 25.40 -6.98 -22.99
CA ALA A 178 24.94 -8.04 -23.88
C ALA A 178 23.96 -7.56 -24.95
N ASN A 179 23.82 -8.37 -26.00
CA ASN A 179 22.78 -8.19 -27.01
C ASN A 179 21.39 -8.56 -26.49
N ASN A 180 20.34 -8.16 -27.21
CA ASN A 180 18.96 -8.36 -26.78
C ASN A 180 18.55 -9.85 -26.73
N ALA A 181 19.11 -10.71 -27.59
CA ALA A 181 18.80 -12.14 -27.58
C ALA A 181 19.26 -12.80 -26.27
N GLU A 182 20.51 -12.54 -25.86
CA GLU A 182 21.05 -13.04 -24.59
C GLU A 182 20.32 -12.46 -23.38
N LYS A 183 19.87 -11.20 -23.45
CA LYS A 183 19.04 -10.60 -22.40
C LYS A 183 17.68 -11.28 -22.31
N PHE A 184 17.06 -11.60 -23.45
CA PHE A 184 15.79 -12.30 -23.51
C PHE A 184 15.91 -13.71 -22.93
N ASP A 185 16.93 -14.47 -23.32
CA ASP A 185 17.21 -15.79 -22.75
C ASP A 185 17.41 -15.74 -21.23
N TYR A 186 18.15 -14.73 -20.75
CA TYR A 186 18.35 -14.51 -19.31
C TYR A 186 17.02 -14.27 -18.57
N VAL A 187 16.12 -13.44 -19.11
CA VAL A 187 14.81 -13.19 -18.50
C VAL A 187 13.92 -14.43 -18.57
N MET A 188 13.90 -15.14 -19.70
CA MET A 188 13.13 -16.37 -19.86
C MET A 188 13.60 -17.45 -18.87
N GLN A 189 14.91 -17.56 -18.61
CA GLN A 189 15.44 -18.45 -17.56
C GLN A 189 14.91 -18.09 -16.17
N PHE A 190 14.89 -16.81 -15.81
CA PHE A 190 14.32 -16.35 -14.54
C PHE A 190 12.82 -16.63 -14.44
N MET A 191 12.06 -16.34 -15.49
CA MET A 191 10.62 -16.61 -15.53
C MET A 191 10.31 -18.10 -15.43
N ASN A 192 11.08 -18.97 -16.11
CA ASN A 192 10.93 -20.42 -15.99
C ASN A 192 11.21 -20.89 -14.56
N LYS A 193 12.24 -20.38 -13.88
CA LYS A 193 12.53 -20.72 -12.48
C LYS A 193 11.42 -20.28 -11.53
N MET A 194 10.89 -19.07 -11.69
CA MET A 194 9.73 -18.59 -10.93
C MET A 194 8.46 -19.42 -11.25
N ALA A 195 8.37 -19.86 -12.51
CA ALA A 195 7.45 -20.84 -13.09
C ALA A 195 7.41 -22.21 -12.42
N GLY A 196 8.53 -22.61 -11.80
CA GLY A 196 8.84 -24.02 -11.58
C GLY A 196 8.79 -24.86 -12.86
N ASN A 197 9.25 -24.27 -13.97
CA ASN A 197 9.31 -24.84 -15.32
C ASN A 197 7.93 -25.15 -15.96
N GLU A 198 6.86 -24.51 -15.49
CA GLU A 198 5.60 -24.46 -16.23
C GLU A 198 5.67 -23.56 -17.47
N TYR A 199 4.56 -23.41 -18.19
CA TYR A 199 4.51 -22.71 -19.48
C TYR A 199 4.92 -21.23 -19.37
N VAL A 200 6.01 -20.89 -20.07
CA VAL A 200 6.43 -19.52 -20.38
C VAL A 200 6.74 -19.45 -21.88
N GLY A 201 5.89 -18.74 -22.63
CA GLY A 201 5.94 -18.61 -24.07
C GLY A 201 6.27 -17.19 -24.55
N PHE A 202 6.21 -16.98 -25.86
CA PHE A 202 6.45 -15.67 -26.48
C PHE A 202 5.59 -15.50 -27.73
N SER A 203 4.91 -14.35 -27.81
CA SER A 203 4.04 -13.99 -28.92
C SER A 203 4.71 -13.01 -29.87
N ASN A 204 5.30 -13.52 -30.95
CA ASN A 204 5.89 -12.64 -31.96
C ASN A 204 4.84 -11.74 -32.64
N ALA A 205 3.59 -12.20 -32.77
CA ALA A 205 2.50 -11.41 -33.34
C ALA A 205 2.19 -10.16 -32.50
N THR A 206 2.03 -10.33 -31.18
CA THR A 206 1.82 -9.22 -30.24
C THR A 206 3.02 -8.28 -30.23
N PHE A 207 4.24 -8.81 -30.26
CA PHE A 207 5.46 -8.01 -30.31
C PHE A 207 5.51 -7.08 -31.52
N GLN A 208 5.22 -7.58 -32.73
CA GLN A 208 5.20 -6.76 -33.93
C GLN A 208 4.12 -5.67 -33.84
N SER A 209 2.92 -6.03 -33.37
CA SER A 209 1.80 -5.09 -33.21
C SER A 209 2.10 -3.98 -32.18
N GLU A 210 2.67 -4.33 -31.04
CA GLU A 210 3.04 -3.37 -29.98
C GLU A 210 4.17 -2.45 -30.44
N ARG A 211 5.11 -2.97 -31.22
CA ARG A 211 6.21 -2.18 -31.78
C ARG A 211 5.74 -1.18 -32.83
N GLU A 212 4.85 -1.59 -33.74
CA GLU A 212 4.30 -0.72 -34.79
C GLU A 212 3.39 0.38 -34.25
N SER A 213 2.65 0.11 -33.18
CA SER A 213 1.72 1.07 -32.54
C SER A 213 2.30 1.78 -31.31
N GLY A 214 3.58 1.57 -31.02
CA GLY A 214 4.26 1.96 -29.79
C GLY A 214 4.69 3.43 -29.68
N ASP A 215 4.06 4.36 -30.41
CA ASP A 215 4.48 5.77 -30.54
C ASP A 215 4.73 6.47 -29.20
N ARG A 216 3.86 6.23 -28.21
CA ARG A 216 4.00 6.79 -26.86
C ARG A 216 5.29 6.33 -26.19
N ASN A 217 5.65 5.06 -26.34
CA ASN A 217 6.85 4.50 -25.74
C ASN A 217 8.11 5.02 -26.47
N PHE A 218 8.05 5.26 -27.79
CA PHE A 218 9.11 5.96 -28.51
C PHE A 218 9.31 7.39 -27.99
N ALA A 219 8.24 8.16 -27.83
CA ALA A 219 8.31 9.51 -27.28
C ALA A 219 8.92 9.53 -25.86
N ILE A 220 8.50 8.60 -25.00
CA ILE A 220 9.09 8.41 -23.67
C ILE A 220 10.57 8.05 -23.79
N GLY A 221 10.93 7.11 -24.65
CA GLY A 221 12.31 6.67 -24.87
C GLY A 221 13.23 7.82 -25.28
N TYR A 222 12.83 8.62 -26.28
CA TYR A 222 13.58 9.79 -26.71
C TYR A 222 13.70 10.84 -25.61
N TYR A 223 12.62 11.09 -24.86
CA TYR A 223 12.64 12.02 -23.73
C TYR A 223 13.60 11.56 -22.62
N LEU A 224 13.57 10.28 -22.27
CA LEU A 224 14.49 9.67 -21.30
C LEU A 224 15.95 9.72 -21.78
N LYS A 225 16.18 9.52 -23.08
CA LYS A 225 17.51 9.61 -23.70
C LYS A 225 18.07 11.02 -23.59
N GLU A 226 17.28 12.03 -23.95
CA GLU A 226 17.69 13.44 -23.85
C GLU A 226 18.02 13.82 -22.39
N LYS A 227 17.22 13.35 -21.43
CA LYS A 227 17.42 13.60 -20.00
C LYS A 227 18.48 12.70 -19.35
N LYS A 228 19.24 11.92 -20.12
CA LYS A 228 20.28 11.00 -19.63
C LYS A 228 19.76 10.08 -18.51
N CYS A 229 18.54 9.55 -18.67
CA CYS A 229 17.93 8.65 -17.70
C CYS A 229 18.44 7.20 -17.82
N PHE A 230 19.12 6.87 -18.93
CA PHE A 230 19.72 5.56 -19.16
C PHE A 230 21.18 5.49 -18.71
N PRO A 231 21.71 4.29 -18.42
CA PRO A 231 23.15 4.07 -18.23
C PRO A 231 23.98 4.53 -19.42
N GLU A 232 25.25 4.84 -19.19
CA GLU A 232 26.17 5.24 -20.27
C GLU A 232 26.32 4.13 -21.32
N GLY A 233 26.38 4.52 -22.60
CA GLY A 233 26.49 3.57 -23.71
C GLY A 233 25.20 2.81 -24.06
N THR A 234 24.06 3.18 -23.47
CA THR A 234 22.77 2.53 -23.78
C THR A 234 22.22 2.97 -25.13
N ASP A 235 21.92 2.02 -26.02
CA ASP A 235 21.08 2.26 -27.19
C ASP A 235 19.60 2.21 -26.83
N MET A 236 18.96 3.38 -26.85
CA MET A 236 17.54 3.54 -26.51
C MET A 236 16.63 2.71 -27.41
N VAL A 237 16.89 2.64 -28.73
CA VAL A 237 15.99 1.95 -29.67
C VAL A 237 16.04 0.45 -29.42
N ALA A 238 17.24 -0.12 -29.27
CA ALA A 238 17.41 -1.53 -28.90
C ALA A 238 16.76 -1.86 -27.54
N ILE A 239 16.85 -0.97 -26.54
CA ILE A 239 16.17 -1.19 -25.25
C ILE A 239 14.65 -1.14 -25.39
N LEU A 240 14.12 -0.27 -26.25
CA LEU A 240 12.69 -0.19 -26.49
C LEU A 240 12.16 -1.45 -27.18
N ASP A 241 12.90 -1.97 -28.18
CA ASP A 241 12.59 -3.27 -28.79
C ASP A 241 12.60 -4.39 -27.75
N PHE A 242 13.61 -4.41 -26.87
CA PHE A 242 13.66 -5.41 -25.79
C PHE A 242 12.49 -5.25 -24.80
N TYR A 243 12.09 -4.02 -24.48
CA TYR A 243 10.90 -3.76 -23.67
C TYR A 243 9.62 -4.34 -24.31
N PHE A 244 9.41 -4.13 -25.61
CA PHE A 244 8.28 -4.72 -26.33
C PHE A 244 8.32 -6.26 -26.34
N GLN A 245 9.51 -6.86 -26.47
CA GLN A 245 9.67 -8.31 -26.38
C GLN A 245 9.22 -8.83 -25.02
N LEU A 246 9.63 -8.18 -23.92
CA LEU A 246 9.25 -8.57 -22.57
C LEU A 246 7.74 -8.42 -22.32
N CYS A 247 7.11 -7.37 -22.86
CA CYS A 247 5.66 -7.18 -22.77
C CYS A 247 4.85 -8.19 -23.59
N SER A 248 5.50 -8.94 -24.48
CA SER A 248 4.87 -9.93 -25.39
C SER A 248 5.11 -11.38 -24.96
N ILE A 249 5.59 -11.60 -23.73
CA ILE A 249 5.73 -12.92 -23.12
C ILE A 249 4.34 -13.48 -22.78
N GLU A 250 4.13 -14.76 -23.07
CA GLU A 250 2.87 -15.47 -22.81
C GLU A 250 3.01 -16.40 -21.61
N VAL A 251 1.96 -16.45 -20.78
CA VAL A 251 1.87 -17.32 -19.61
C VAL A 251 0.43 -17.83 -19.49
N THR A 252 0.24 -18.95 -18.79
CA THR A 252 -1.09 -19.41 -18.40
C THR A 252 -1.44 -18.92 -16.99
N CYS A 253 -2.70 -19.05 -16.58
CA CYS A 253 -3.08 -18.75 -15.20
C CYS A 253 -2.35 -19.64 -14.19
N GLU A 254 -2.14 -20.91 -14.54
CA GLU A 254 -1.42 -21.88 -13.72
C GLU A 254 0.03 -21.41 -13.52
N SER A 255 0.78 -21.19 -14.60
CA SER A 255 2.19 -20.81 -14.49
C SER A 255 2.38 -19.47 -13.80
N ALA A 256 1.54 -18.48 -14.10
CA ALA A 256 1.61 -17.19 -13.44
C ALA A 256 1.21 -17.23 -11.95
N SER A 257 0.34 -18.16 -11.54
CA SER A 257 0.02 -18.36 -10.12
C SER A 257 1.23 -18.87 -9.34
N VAL A 258 2.05 -19.75 -9.93
CA VAL A 258 3.32 -20.22 -9.35
C VAL A 258 4.34 -19.08 -9.25
N MET A 259 4.41 -18.20 -10.26
CA MET A 259 5.25 -16.99 -10.18
C MET A 259 4.83 -16.06 -9.04
N ALA A 260 3.53 -15.82 -8.89
CA ALA A 260 3.00 -15.03 -7.78
C ALA A 260 3.31 -15.70 -6.42
N ALA A 261 3.20 -17.02 -6.34
CA ALA A 261 3.45 -17.77 -5.12
C ALA A 261 4.94 -17.78 -4.77
N THR A 262 5.84 -17.74 -5.76
CA THR A 262 7.27 -17.52 -5.56
C THR A 262 7.55 -16.18 -4.87
N LEU A 263 6.82 -15.12 -5.22
CA LEU A 263 6.89 -13.84 -4.51
C LEU A 263 6.28 -13.92 -3.11
N ALA A 264 5.14 -14.62 -2.96
CA ALA A 264 4.51 -14.84 -1.66
C ALA A 264 5.43 -15.56 -0.66
N ASN A 265 6.27 -16.48 -1.18
CA ASN A 265 7.20 -17.31 -0.44
C ASN A 265 8.62 -16.72 -0.35
N GLY A 266 8.74 -15.39 -0.40
CA GLY A 266 10.01 -14.69 -0.14
C GLY A 266 11.10 -14.91 -1.19
N GLY A 267 10.74 -15.34 -2.41
CA GLY A 267 11.67 -15.57 -3.51
C GLY A 267 12.09 -17.02 -3.72
N PHE A 268 11.50 -17.95 -2.97
CA PHE A 268 11.67 -19.39 -3.15
C PHE A 268 10.49 -19.97 -3.94
N CYS A 269 10.76 -20.67 -5.03
CA CYS A 269 9.70 -21.28 -5.84
C CYS A 269 8.99 -22.38 -5.03
N PRO A 270 7.65 -22.35 -4.91
CA PRO A 270 6.92 -23.23 -4.00
C PRO A 270 6.92 -24.69 -4.45
N ILE A 271 7.02 -24.96 -5.76
CA ILE A 271 6.97 -26.32 -6.31
C ILE A 271 8.36 -26.94 -6.53
N THR A 272 9.43 -26.13 -6.60
CA THR A 272 10.81 -26.64 -6.77
C THR A 272 11.70 -26.45 -5.54
N GLY A 273 11.37 -25.51 -4.65
CA GLY A 273 12.21 -25.13 -3.51
C GLY A 273 13.44 -24.30 -3.87
N GLU A 274 13.66 -23.97 -5.14
CA GLU A 274 14.82 -23.18 -5.58
C GLU A 274 14.70 -21.72 -5.11
N ARG A 275 15.81 -21.15 -4.63
CA ARG A 275 15.90 -19.70 -4.37
C ARG A 275 16.09 -18.95 -5.68
N VAL A 276 15.02 -18.36 -6.20
CA VAL A 276 15.01 -17.65 -7.49
C VAL A 276 15.34 -16.16 -7.32
N LEU A 277 14.81 -15.52 -6.29
CA LEU A 277 14.97 -14.08 -6.05
C LEU A 277 15.58 -13.80 -4.67
N SER A 278 16.20 -12.62 -4.51
CA SER A 278 16.61 -12.17 -3.19
C SER A 278 15.39 -11.69 -2.39
N PRO A 279 15.30 -11.97 -1.08
CA PRO A 279 14.19 -11.48 -0.26
C PRO A 279 14.03 -9.96 -0.27
N GLU A 280 15.14 -9.23 -0.44
CA GLU A 280 15.12 -7.77 -0.59
C GLU A 280 14.39 -7.34 -1.88
N ALA A 281 14.71 -7.96 -3.02
CA ALA A 281 14.05 -7.67 -4.28
C ALA A 281 12.55 -7.99 -4.20
N VAL A 282 12.19 -9.11 -3.55
CA VAL A 282 10.80 -9.50 -3.33
C VAL A 282 10.06 -8.47 -2.48
N ARG A 283 10.61 -8.08 -1.32
CA ARG A 283 10.00 -7.06 -0.45
C ARG A 283 9.80 -5.74 -1.19
N ASN A 284 10.81 -5.26 -1.91
CA ASN A 284 10.74 -4.00 -2.65
C ASN A 284 9.67 -4.07 -3.74
N THR A 285 9.59 -5.19 -4.45
CA THR A 285 8.60 -5.42 -5.51
C THR A 285 7.19 -5.46 -4.93
N LEU A 286 6.96 -6.21 -3.85
CA LEU A 286 5.63 -6.29 -3.21
C LEU A 286 5.17 -4.93 -2.66
N SER A 287 6.06 -4.15 -2.06
CA SER A 287 5.74 -2.78 -1.61
C SER A 287 5.35 -1.86 -2.77
N LEU A 288 6.03 -1.96 -3.91
CA LEU A 288 5.71 -1.17 -5.11
C LEU A 288 4.45 -1.69 -5.83
N MET A 289 4.19 -3.00 -5.80
CA MET A 289 2.94 -3.57 -6.30
C MET A 289 1.76 -3.08 -5.47
N HIS A 290 1.92 -2.99 -4.15
CA HIS A 290 0.89 -2.47 -3.27
C HIS A 290 0.54 -1.00 -3.60
N SER A 291 1.53 -0.12 -3.75
CA SER A 291 1.26 1.32 -3.94
C SER A 291 1.12 1.77 -5.41
N CYS A 292 1.65 1.03 -6.38
CA CYS A 292 1.75 1.45 -7.78
C CYS A 292 1.34 0.38 -8.81
N GLY A 293 0.90 -0.81 -8.38
CA GLY A 293 0.76 -1.95 -9.28
C GLY A 293 -0.52 -2.00 -10.15
N MET A 294 -1.58 -1.32 -9.76
CA MET A 294 -2.90 -1.39 -10.42
C MET A 294 -3.25 -0.10 -11.18
N TYR A 295 -2.24 0.49 -11.84
CA TYR A 295 -2.35 1.79 -12.51
C TYR A 295 -2.85 2.86 -11.54
N ASP A 296 -3.76 3.72 -11.99
CA ASP A 296 -4.41 4.74 -11.20
C ASP A 296 -5.26 4.17 -10.03
N PHE A 297 -5.61 2.88 -10.09
CA PHE A 297 -6.41 2.21 -9.05
C PHE A 297 -5.56 1.77 -7.87
N SER A 298 -4.24 1.88 -7.96
CA SER A 298 -3.32 1.35 -6.96
C SER A 298 -3.64 1.85 -5.55
N GLY A 299 -3.98 3.13 -5.37
CA GLY A 299 -4.35 3.68 -4.07
C GLY A 299 -5.64 3.07 -3.49
N GLN A 300 -6.68 2.95 -4.31
CA GLN A 300 -7.97 2.39 -3.89
C GLN A 300 -7.89 0.87 -3.68
N PHE A 301 -7.12 0.17 -4.52
CA PHE A 301 -6.86 -1.26 -4.37
C PHE A 301 -6.08 -1.53 -3.07
N ALA A 302 -5.04 -0.74 -2.79
CA ALA A 302 -4.29 -0.81 -1.55
C ALA A 302 -5.16 -0.54 -0.31
N PHE A 303 -6.15 0.34 -0.43
CA PHE A 303 -7.03 0.69 0.69
C PHE A 303 -8.14 -0.35 0.93
N HIS A 304 -8.77 -0.87 -0.13
CA HIS A 304 -9.92 -1.76 0.01
C HIS A 304 -9.56 -3.25 -0.02
N VAL A 305 -8.58 -3.63 -0.84
CA VAL A 305 -8.12 -5.03 -0.97
C VAL A 305 -6.88 -5.25 -0.12
N GLY A 306 -5.96 -4.27 -0.08
CA GLY A 306 -4.77 -4.34 0.75
C GLY A 306 -3.73 -5.33 0.29
N LEU A 307 -3.91 -6.02 -0.84
CA LEU A 307 -2.98 -7.02 -1.34
C LEU A 307 -2.02 -6.43 -2.38
N PRO A 308 -0.75 -6.86 -2.45
CA PRO A 308 0.12 -6.55 -3.58
C PRO A 308 -0.40 -7.19 -4.87
N ALA A 309 -0.63 -6.37 -5.90
CA ALA A 309 -1.08 -6.85 -7.21
C ALA A 309 -0.45 -6.08 -8.36
N LYS A 310 -0.44 -6.67 -9.57
CA LYS A 310 -0.12 -5.98 -10.82
C LYS A 310 -1.10 -6.39 -11.90
N SER A 311 -1.74 -5.41 -12.55
CA SER A 311 -2.55 -5.68 -13.73
C SER A 311 -1.79 -5.50 -15.03
N GLY A 312 -2.18 -6.24 -16.07
CA GLY A 312 -1.70 -6.09 -17.43
C GLY A 312 -2.85 -5.91 -18.42
N VAL A 313 -2.56 -5.19 -19.50
CA VAL A 313 -3.55 -4.86 -20.55
C VAL A 313 -4.17 -6.07 -21.26
N ALA A 314 -3.57 -7.25 -21.11
CA ALA A 314 -4.09 -8.51 -21.65
C ALA A 314 -5.26 -9.11 -20.84
N GLY A 315 -5.66 -8.50 -19.72
CA GLY A 315 -6.70 -9.04 -18.83
C GLY A 315 -6.19 -9.74 -17.59
N GLY A 316 -4.87 -9.82 -17.40
CA GLY A 316 -4.25 -10.52 -16.27
C GLY A 316 -4.13 -9.63 -15.03
N ILE A 317 -4.31 -10.22 -13.86
CA ILE A 317 -3.95 -9.65 -12.56
C ILE A 317 -3.12 -10.67 -11.80
N LEU A 318 -1.84 -10.35 -11.63
CA LEU A 318 -0.94 -11.08 -10.73
C LEU A 318 -1.21 -10.60 -9.31
N LEU A 319 -1.65 -11.49 -8.42
CA LEU A 319 -2.05 -11.16 -7.05
C LEU A 319 -1.21 -11.99 -6.06
N VAL A 320 -0.70 -11.34 -5.01
CA VAL A 320 0.12 -11.99 -4.00
C VAL A 320 -0.53 -11.82 -2.63
N VAL A 321 -0.69 -12.92 -1.89
CA VAL A 321 -1.00 -12.91 -0.46
C VAL A 321 0.28 -13.33 0.28
N PRO A 322 1.08 -12.38 0.79
CA PRO A 322 2.39 -12.69 1.35
C PRO A 322 2.32 -13.76 2.43
N ASN A 323 3.24 -14.73 2.38
CA ASN A 323 3.32 -15.89 3.28
C ASN A 323 2.11 -16.84 3.25
N VAL A 324 1.20 -16.71 2.28
CA VAL A 324 0.02 -17.58 2.15
C VAL A 324 -0.05 -18.22 0.77
N MET A 325 -0.21 -17.42 -0.29
CA MET A 325 -0.41 -17.92 -1.65
C MET A 325 -0.15 -16.86 -2.72
N GLY A 326 0.02 -17.31 -3.97
CA GLY A 326 -0.02 -16.46 -5.15
C GLY A 326 -1.15 -16.89 -6.08
N LEU A 327 -1.72 -15.91 -6.79
CA LEU A 327 -2.88 -16.11 -7.64
C LEU A 327 -2.69 -15.35 -8.96
N MET A 328 -3.25 -15.89 -10.03
CA MET A 328 -3.43 -15.18 -11.29
C MET A 328 -4.90 -15.21 -11.65
N CYS A 329 -5.48 -14.03 -11.84
CA CYS A 329 -6.82 -13.89 -12.41
C CYS A 329 -6.69 -13.39 -13.85
N TRP A 330 -7.38 -14.03 -14.79
CA TRP A 330 -7.37 -13.58 -16.18
C TRP A 330 -8.79 -13.42 -16.73
N SER A 331 -9.08 -12.20 -17.17
CA SER A 331 -10.30 -11.86 -17.89
C SER A 331 -10.00 -10.67 -18.80
N PRO A 332 -10.01 -10.85 -20.14
CA PRO A 332 -9.64 -9.82 -21.09
C PRO A 332 -10.38 -8.48 -20.94
N PRO A 333 -11.68 -8.40 -20.61
CA PRO A 333 -12.33 -7.11 -20.34
C PRO A 333 -11.74 -6.42 -19.11
N LEU A 334 -11.02 -5.32 -19.32
CA LEU A 334 -10.57 -4.38 -18.30
C LEU A 334 -11.59 -3.26 -18.06
N ASP A 335 -11.17 -2.20 -17.41
CA ASP A 335 -11.93 -1.03 -16.99
C ASP A 335 -11.12 0.26 -17.35
N LYS A 336 -11.57 1.50 -17.03
CA LYS A 336 -10.93 2.75 -17.55
C LYS A 336 -9.45 2.92 -17.13
N MET A 337 -8.99 2.32 -16.04
CA MET A 337 -7.60 2.43 -15.56
C MET A 337 -6.80 1.24 -16.06
N GLY A 338 -7.39 0.34 -16.86
CA GLY A 338 -6.69 -0.76 -17.50
C GLY A 338 -6.52 -1.99 -16.61
N ASN A 339 -7.44 -2.25 -15.67
CA ASN A 339 -7.45 -3.43 -14.82
C ASN A 339 -8.62 -4.39 -15.11
N SER A 340 -8.44 -5.69 -14.91
CA SER A 340 -9.47 -6.70 -15.25
C SER A 340 -10.72 -6.59 -14.38
N VAL A 341 -11.90 -6.44 -15.00
CA VAL A 341 -13.18 -6.27 -14.28
C VAL A 341 -13.46 -7.45 -13.35
N LYS A 342 -13.43 -8.68 -13.89
CA LYS A 342 -13.67 -9.90 -13.09
C LYS A 342 -12.55 -10.13 -12.09
N GLY A 343 -11.32 -9.81 -12.47
CA GLY A 343 -10.17 -9.97 -11.59
C GLY A 343 -10.28 -9.08 -10.35
N ILE A 344 -10.61 -7.79 -10.51
CA ILE A 344 -10.82 -6.87 -9.38
C ILE A 344 -11.99 -7.32 -8.50
N HIS A 345 -13.13 -7.69 -9.10
CA HIS A 345 -14.29 -8.17 -8.34
C HIS A 345 -13.93 -9.39 -7.47
N PHE A 346 -13.22 -10.36 -8.06
CA PHE A 346 -12.74 -11.52 -7.31
C PHE A 346 -11.82 -11.12 -6.16
N CYS A 347 -10.90 -10.16 -6.37
CA CYS A 347 -10.03 -9.67 -5.31
C CYS A 347 -10.79 -9.04 -4.14
N HIS A 348 -11.86 -8.27 -4.40
CA HIS A 348 -12.69 -7.67 -3.36
C HIS A 348 -13.50 -8.71 -2.58
N ASP A 349 -14.12 -9.67 -3.27
CA ASP A 349 -14.89 -10.73 -2.62
C ASP A 349 -13.98 -11.61 -1.75
N LEU A 350 -12.77 -11.91 -2.24
CA LEU A 350 -11.78 -12.68 -1.52
C LEU A 350 -11.46 -12.07 -0.15
N VAL A 351 -11.22 -10.76 -0.08
CA VAL A 351 -10.90 -10.08 1.20
C VAL A 351 -12.15 -9.74 2.04
N SER A 352 -13.32 -9.75 1.42
CA SER A 352 -14.59 -9.58 2.14
C SER A 352 -14.96 -10.86 2.86
N LEU A 353 -14.69 -12.02 2.25
CA LEU A 353 -14.89 -13.33 2.83
C LEU A 353 -13.75 -13.74 3.77
N CYS A 354 -12.49 -13.50 3.39
CA CYS A 354 -11.32 -13.98 4.12
C CYS A 354 -10.51 -12.83 4.76
N ASN A 355 -9.84 -13.11 5.88
CA ASN A 355 -8.99 -12.13 6.59
C ASN A 355 -7.60 -11.96 5.94
N PHE A 356 -7.56 -11.80 4.61
CA PHE A 356 -6.32 -11.67 3.84
C PHE A 356 -5.88 -10.24 3.58
N HIS A 357 -6.72 -9.24 3.89
CA HIS A 357 -6.31 -7.85 3.76
C HIS A 357 -5.04 -7.60 4.60
N ASN A 358 -4.03 -6.93 4.05
CA ASN A 358 -2.71 -6.83 4.68
C ASN A 358 -2.73 -6.12 6.06
N TYR A 359 -3.76 -5.31 6.30
CA TYR A 359 -4.03 -4.66 7.59
C TYR A 359 -5.19 -5.29 8.39
N ASP A 360 -5.66 -6.49 8.04
CA ASP A 360 -6.67 -7.22 8.82
C ASP A 360 -6.09 -7.83 10.09
N ASN A 361 -6.95 -8.14 11.06
CA ASN A 361 -6.54 -8.72 12.33
C ASN A 361 -6.54 -10.26 12.27
N LEU A 362 -5.48 -10.90 12.76
CA LEU A 362 -5.35 -12.36 12.78
C LEU A 362 -6.06 -13.03 13.98
N ARG A 363 -6.43 -12.28 15.02
CA ARG A 363 -7.04 -12.79 16.26
C ARG A 363 -8.51 -12.41 16.39
N HIS A 364 -8.84 -11.16 16.14
CA HIS A 364 -10.17 -10.57 16.26
C HIS A 364 -10.60 -10.05 14.90
N PHE A 365 -10.95 -10.97 14.00
CA PHE A 365 -11.59 -10.63 12.74
C PHE A 365 -13.10 -10.85 12.90
N ALA A 366 -13.89 -10.15 12.09
CA ALA A 366 -15.35 -10.27 12.07
C ALA A 366 -15.79 -11.67 11.59
N LYS A 367 -16.99 -11.80 11.00
CA LYS A 367 -17.52 -13.04 10.39
C LYS A 367 -16.69 -13.57 9.18
N LYS A 368 -15.46 -13.10 8.99
CA LYS A 368 -14.53 -13.53 7.95
C LYS A 368 -13.94 -14.90 8.27
N LEU A 369 -13.49 -15.59 7.25
CA LEU A 369 -12.82 -16.87 7.34
C LEU A 369 -11.30 -16.67 7.40
N ASP A 370 -10.63 -17.49 8.21
CA ASP A 370 -9.17 -17.61 8.18
C ASP A 370 -8.78 -19.04 7.79
N PRO A 371 -8.48 -19.30 6.51
CA PRO A 371 -8.11 -20.62 6.03
C PRO A 371 -6.81 -21.16 6.62
N ARG A 372 -6.01 -20.35 7.33
CA ARG A 372 -4.80 -20.82 8.03
C ARG A 372 -5.13 -21.61 9.29
N ARG A 373 -6.40 -21.62 9.72
CA ARG A 373 -6.88 -22.38 10.88
C ARG A 373 -7.86 -23.44 10.42
N GLU A 374 -7.81 -24.60 11.07
CA GLU A 374 -8.79 -25.67 10.83
C GLU A 374 -10.18 -25.21 11.30
N GLY A 375 -11.15 -25.14 10.37
CA GLY A 375 -12.45 -24.51 10.63
C GLY A 375 -13.28 -25.16 11.74
N GLY A 376 -13.17 -26.48 11.94
CA GLY A 376 -13.85 -27.19 13.03
C GLY A 376 -13.21 -26.95 14.40
N ASP A 377 -11.88 -26.89 14.44
CA ASP A 377 -11.10 -26.76 15.68
C ASP A 377 -11.21 -25.34 16.28
N GLN A 378 -11.32 -24.29 15.45
CA GLN A 378 -11.46 -22.92 15.97
C GLN A 378 -12.79 -22.71 16.71
N ARG A 379 -13.91 -23.23 16.19
CA ARG A 379 -15.20 -23.15 16.87
C ARG A 379 -15.15 -23.92 18.18
N VAL A 380 -14.64 -25.16 18.16
CA VAL A 380 -14.52 -26.01 19.36
C VAL A 380 -13.60 -25.38 20.41
N LYS A 381 -12.42 -24.86 20.03
CA LYS A 381 -11.50 -24.17 20.94
C LYS A 381 -12.13 -22.92 21.56
N SER A 382 -12.84 -22.12 20.77
CA SER A 382 -13.55 -20.94 21.28
C SER A 382 -14.64 -21.33 22.28
N VAL A 383 -15.42 -22.37 22.00
CA VAL A 383 -16.43 -22.92 22.93
C VAL A 383 -15.78 -23.42 24.21
N ILE A 384 -14.72 -24.23 24.11
CA ILE A 384 -14.02 -24.79 25.27
C ILE A 384 -13.46 -23.66 26.15
N ASN A 385 -12.85 -22.64 25.56
CA ASN A 385 -12.30 -21.51 26.31
C ASN A 385 -13.40 -20.70 27.02
N LEU A 386 -14.58 -20.55 26.39
CA LEU A 386 -15.74 -19.92 27.00
C LEU A 386 -16.22 -20.72 28.22
N LEU A 387 -16.38 -22.04 28.08
CA LEU A 387 -16.86 -22.90 29.16
C LEU A 387 -15.83 -23.04 30.29
N PHE A 388 -14.53 -23.05 29.98
CA PHE A 388 -13.48 -23.07 30.98
C PHE A 388 -13.48 -21.80 31.83
N ALA A 389 -13.77 -20.63 31.25
CA ALA A 389 -13.96 -19.40 32.01
C ALA A 389 -15.18 -19.45 32.95
N ALA A 390 -16.25 -20.13 32.53
CA ALA A 390 -17.41 -20.37 33.39
C ALA A 390 -17.09 -21.34 34.54
N TYR A 391 -16.29 -22.38 34.28
CA TYR A 391 -15.83 -23.34 35.29
C TYR A 391 -14.94 -22.69 36.37
N THR A 392 -13.99 -21.83 35.98
CA THR A 392 -13.09 -21.16 36.93
C THR A 392 -13.71 -19.97 37.65
N GLY A 393 -14.89 -19.51 37.23
CA GLY A 393 -15.53 -18.30 37.76
C GLY A 393 -14.94 -16.99 37.22
N ASP A 394 -14.16 -17.00 36.12
CA ASP A 394 -13.54 -15.78 35.57
C ASP A 394 -14.53 -14.94 34.75
N VAL A 395 -15.29 -14.10 35.46
CA VAL A 395 -16.20 -13.12 34.86
C VAL A 395 -15.47 -12.13 33.95
N SER A 396 -14.18 -11.84 34.20
CA SER A 396 -13.41 -10.92 33.35
C SER A 396 -13.17 -11.52 31.96
N ALA A 397 -12.88 -12.82 31.87
CA ALA A 397 -12.79 -13.53 30.60
C ALA A 397 -14.13 -13.56 29.87
N LEU A 398 -15.23 -13.83 30.58
CA LEU A 398 -16.57 -13.84 29.99
C LEU A 398 -16.98 -12.46 29.46
N ARG A 399 -16.66 -11.38 30.18
CA ARG A 399 -16.86 -10.00 29.70
C ARG A 399 -16.08 -9.72 28.42
N ARG A 400 -14.82 -10.19 28.33
CA ARG A 400 -14.00 -10.05 27.11
C ARG A 400 -14.62 -10.83 25.94
N PHE A 401 -15.11 -12.05 26.16
CA PHE A 401 -15.78 -12.84 25.13
C PHE A 401 -17.09 -12.19 24.67
N ALA A 402 -17.90 -11.66 25.60
CA ALA A 402 -19.14 -10.95 25.29
C ALA A 402 -18.88 -9.73 24.43
N LEU A 403 -17.88 -8.93 24.81
CA LEU A 403 -17.48 -7.74 24.09
C LEU A 403 -16.93 -8.06 22.69
N SER A 404 -16.33 -9.23 22.49
CA SER A 404 -15.85 -9.69 21.18
C SER A 404 -16.96 -10.17 20.23
N GLY A 405 -18.24 -10.14 20.65
CA GLY A 405 -19.37 -10.60 19.85
C GLY A 405 -19.47 -12.12 19.75
N MET A 406 -18.87 -12.85 20.70
CA MET A 406 -19.00 -14.30 20.79
C MET A 406 -20.42 -14.67 21.20
N ASP A 407 -20.99 -15.67 20.51
CA ASP A 407 -22.28 -16.24 20.88
C ASP A 407 -22.14 -17.04 22.18
N MET A 408 -22.86 -16.60 23.22
CA MET A 408 -22.83 -17.16 24.57
C MET A 408 -23.67 -18.44 24.72
N GLU A 409 -24.49 -18.76 23.72
CA GLU A 409 -25.33 -19.98 23.71
C GLU A 409 -24.65 -21.18 23.05
N GLN A 410 -23.37 -21.04 22.70
CA GLN A 410 -22.56 -22.12 22.16
C GLN A 410 -22.46 -23.31 23.12
N ARG A 411 -22.45 -24.52 22.54
CA ARG A 411 -22.53 -25.79 23.27
C ARG A 411 -21.29 -26.66 23.03
N ASP A 412 -20.86 -27.38 24.06
CA ASP A 412 -19.81 -28.40 23.94
C ASP A 412 -20.32 -29.72 23.34
N TYR A 413 -19.44 -30.74 23.35
CA TYR A 413 -19.74 -32.10 22.90
C TYR A 413 -20.83 -32.81 23.72
N ASP A 414 -21.08 -32.36 24.95
CA ASP A 414 -22.16 -32.83 25.82
C ASP A 414 -23.40 -31.93 25.73
N SER A 415 -23.46 -31.04 24.74
CA SER A 415 -24.56 -30.10 24.51
C SER A 415 -24.80 -29.11 25.67
N ARG A 416 -23.81 -28.90 26.54
CA ARG A 416 -23.86 -27.96 27.66
C ARG A 416 -23.43 -26.56 27.24
N THR A 417 -24.14 -25.56 27.75
CA THR A 417 -23.81 -24.13 27.59
C THR A 417 -23.00 -23.63 28.79
N ALA A 418 -22.47 -22.40 28.71
CA ALA A 418 -21.77 -21.76 29.83
C ALA A 418 -22.65 -21.68 31.09
N LEU A 419 -23.98 -21.60 30.93
CA LEU A 419 -24.93 -21.57 32.04
C LEU A 419 -25.03 -22.90 32.78
N HIS A 420 -24.96 -24.04 32.09
CA HIS A 420 -24.93 -25.36 32.73
C HIS A 420 -23.68 -25.49 33.60
N VAL A 421 -22.50 -25.24 33.01
CA VAL A 421 -21.21 -25.34 33.71
C VAL A 421 -21.14 -24.39 34.92
N ALA A 422 -21.59 -23.14 34.77
CA ALA A 422 -21.62 -22.20 35.88
C ALA A 422 -22.61 -22.60 36.99
N ALA A 423 -23.73 -23.24 36.63
CA ALA A 423 -24.73 -23.70 37.58
C ALA A 423 -24.29 -24.96 38.34
N ALA A 424 -23.55 -25.86 37.69
CA ALA A 424 -22.95 -27.03 38.32
C ALA A 424 -21.85 -26.67 39.33
N GLU A 425 -21.04 -25.65 39.05
CA GLU A 425 -19.96 -25.20 39.96
C GLU A 425 -20.43 -24.23 41.06
N GLY A 426 -21.61 -23.62 40.90
CA GLY A 426 -22.18 -22.69 41.89
C GLY A 426 -21.69 -21.23 41.77
N HIS A 427 -21.15 -20.81 40.62
CA HIS A 427 -20.61 -19.45 40.45
C HIS A 427 -21.70 -18.41 40.20
N VAL A 428 -22.23 -17.83 41.29
CA VAL A 428 -23.32 -16.83 41.27
C VAL A 428 -23.04 -15.64 40.35
N ASP A 429 -21.81 -15.09 40.38
CA ASP A 429 -21.46 -13.91 39.59
C ASP A 429 -21.44 -14.20 38.08
N VAL A 430 -21.04 -15.41 37.69
CA VAL A 430 -21.08 -15.87 36.29
C VAL A 430 -22.52 -16.07 35.84
N VAL A 431 -23.35 -16.71 36.67
CA VAL A 431 -24.77 -16.94 36.37
C VAL A 431 -25.52 -15.61 36.19
N LYS A 432 -25.29 -14.64 37.09
CA LYS A 432 -25.87 -13.29 36.95
C LYS A 432 -25.40 -12.61 35.67
N PHE A 433 -24.11 -12.69 35.34
CA PHE A 433 -23.60 -12.12 34.10
C PHE A 433 -24.26 -12.74 32.86
N LEU A 434 -24.40 -14.06 32.80
CA LEU A 434 -25.00 -14.76 31.67
C LEU A 434 -26.51 -14.48 31.52
N LEU A 435 -27.26 -14.43 32.62
CA LEU A 435 -28.70 -14.19 32.60
C LEU A 435 -29.03 -12.71 32.42
N GLU A 436 -28.48 -11.81 33.24
CA GLU A 436 -28.85 -10.39 33.22
C GLU A 436 -28.20 -9.64 32.06
N ALA A 437 -26.90 -9.86 31.81
CA ALA A 437 -26.16 -9.10 30.80
C ALA A 437 -26.20 -9.75 29.41
N CYS A 438 -26.05 -11.08 29.32
CA CYS A 438 -26.05 -11.79 28.03
C CYS A 438 -27.43 -12.32 27.60
N LYS A 439 -28.43 -12.34 28.51
CA LYS A 439 -29.79 -12.85 28.24
C LYS A 439 -29.84 -14.25 27.64
N VAL A 440 -28.98 -15.14 28.15
CA VAL A 440 -28.93 -16.54 27.74
C VAL A 440 -30.23 -17.26 28.14
N ASN A 441 -30.71 -18.19 27.32
CA ASN A 441 -31.87 -19.01 27.61
C ASN A 441 -31.66 -19.80 28.93
N PRO A 442 -32.61 -19.76 29.89
CA PRO A 442 -32.53 -20.52 31.14
C PRO A 442 -33.11 -21.95 31.03
N PHE A 443 -33.72 -22.33 29.91
CA PHE A 443 -34.30 -23.65 29.64
C PHE A 443 -33.51 -24.58 28.67
N PRO A 444 -32.22 -24.37 28.35
CA PRO A 444 -31.52 -25.29 27.47
C PRO A 444 -31.38 -26.65 28.17
N LYS A 445 -31.36 -27.71 27.37
CA LYS A 445 -31.12 -29.07 27.85
C LYS A 445 -29.76 -29.56 27.37
N ASP A 446 -29.06 -30.25 28.25
CA ASP A 446 -27.84 -30.98 27.96
C ASP A 446 -28.11 -32.35 27.30
N ARG A 447 -27.06 -33.14 27.10
CA ARG A 447 -27.14 -34.52 26.58
C ARG A 447 -27.92 -35.48 27.49
N TRP A 448 -27.97 -35.21 28.79
CA TRP A 448 -28.68 -36.02 29.80
C TRP A 448 -30.12 -35.52 30.05
N ASN A 449 -30.58 -34.54 29.26
CA ASN A 449 -31.90 -33.93 29.36
C ASN A 449 -32.13 -33.15 30.66
N ASN A 450 -31.04 -32.76 31.34
CA ASN A 450 -31.02 -31.89 32.51
C ASN A 450 -30.98 -30.43 32.06
N THR A 451 -31.65 -29.57 32.82
CA THR A 451 -31.56 -28.11 32.69
C THR A 451 -30.50 -27.55 33.64
N PRO A 452 -30.04 -26.29 33.46
CA PRO A 452 -29.13 -25.66 34.41
C PRO A 452 -29.67 -25.64 35.85
N MET A 453 -31.00 -25.61 36.01
CA MET A 453 -31.67 -25.68 37.32
C MET A 453 -31.57 -27.08 37.94
N ASP A 454 -31.68 -28.13 37.12
CA ASP A 454 -31.52 -29.51 37.56
C ASP A 454 -30.06 -29.77 37.97
N GLU A 455 -29.08 -29.22 37.23
CA GLU A 455 -27.66 -29.29 37.59
C GLU A 455 -27.38 -28.58 38.93
N ALA A 456 -27.88 -27.35 39.11
CA ALA A 456 -27.74 -26.63 40.38
C ALA A 456 -28.34 -27.41 41.57
N LEU A 457 -29.48 -28.09 41.35
CA LEU A 457 -30.11 -28.93 42.38
C LEU A 457 -29.30 -30.21 42.65
N HIS A 458 -28.75 -30.84 41.60
CA HIS A 458 -27.97 -32.06 41.71
C HIS A 458 -26.69 -31.87 42.54
N PHE A 459 -26.01 -30.73 42.35
CA PHE A 459 -24.78 -30.38 43.08
C PHE A 459 -25.05 -29.61 44.39
N GLY A 460 -26.30 -29.21 44.68
CA GLY A 460 -26.71 -28.62 45.96
C GLY A 460 -26.48 -27.11 46.08
N HIS A 461 -26.45 -26.37 44.97
CA HIS A 461 -26.24 -24.91 44.93
C HIS A 461 -27.57 -24.14 45.00
N HIS A 462 -28.08 -23.94 46.22
CA HIS A 462 -29.38 -23.30 46.48
C HIS A 462 -29.45 -21.81 46.10
N ASP A 463 -28.33 -21.10 46.18
CA ASP A 463 -28.16 -19.71 45.78
C ASP A 463 -28.31 -19.52 44.27
N VAL A 464 -27.67 -20.37 43.46
CA VAL A 464 -27.85 -20.38 42.00
C VAL A 464 -29.26 -20.80 41.61
N PHE A 465 -29.82 -21.82 42.28
CA PHE A 465 -31.19 -22.28 42.05
C PHE A 465 -32.22 -21.14 42.21
N LYS A 466 -32.06 -20.32 43.25
CA LYS A 466 -32.95 -19.17 43.49
C LYS A 466 -32.91 -18.16 42.34
N ILE A 467 -31.71 -17.84 41.85
CA ILE A 467 -31.52 -16.90 40.73
C ILE A 467 -32.15 -17.45 39.44
N LEU A 468 -31.93 -18.74 39.15
CA LEU A 468 -32.53 -19.38 37.99
C LEU A 468 -34.07 -19.40 38.08
N GLN A 469 -34.64 -19.70 39.25
CA GLN A 469 -36.07 -19.70 39.47
C GLN A 469 -36.69 -18.29 39.29
N GLU A 470 -36.04 -17.26 39.82
CA GLU A 470 -36.47 -15.86 39.64
C GLU A 470 -36.45 -15.45 38.16
N TYR A 471 -35.39 -15.83 37.43
CA TYR A 471 -35.25 -15.48 36.03
C TYR A 471 -36.21 -16.25 35.11
N GLN A 472 -36.54 -17.51 35.42
CA GLN A 472 -37.52 -18.31 34.67
C GLN A 472 -38.92 -17.66 34.65
N VAL A 473 -39.32 -17.00 35.74
CA VAL A 473 -40.61 -16.30 35.83
C VAL A 473 -40.59 -15.01 35.00
N GLN A 474 -39.43 -14.38 34.85
CA GLN A 474 -39.24 -13.14 34.09
C GLN A 474 -38.90 -13.36 32.62
N TYR A 475 -38.47 -14.56 32.25
CA TYR A 475 -38.03 -14.88 30.91
C TYR A 475 -39.21 -15.00 29.95
N THR A 476 -39.38 -14.00 29.09
CA THR A 476 -40.19 -14.11 27.88
C THR A 476 -39.33 -14.69 26.75
N PRO A 477 -39.72 -15.82 26.13
CA PRO A 477 -39.03 -16.29 24.94
C PRO A 477 -39.08 -15.20 23.87
N SER A 478 -37.95 -14.87 23.26
CA SER A 478 -37.95 -14.11 22.02
C SER A 478 -38.71 -14.91 20.98
N GLU A 479 -39.81 -14.38 20.45
CA GLU A 479 -40.53 -14.97 19.31
C GLU A 479 -39.52 -15.26 18.19
N ASP A 480 -39.36 -16.54 17.85
CA ASP A 480 -38.77 -16.96 16.58
C ASP A 480 -39.65 -16.43 15.45
N ASN A 481 -39.40 -15.19 15.02
CA ASN A 481 -39.85 -14.72 13.72
C ASN A 481 -39.00 -15.41 12.67
N ASN A 482 -39.60 -16.45 12.10
CA ASN A 482 -39.15 -17.18 10.94
C ASN A 482 -39.30 -16.35 9.64
N ASP A 483 -38.95 -15.05 9.66
CA ASP A 483 -38.91 -14.20 8.48
C ASP A 483 -37.80 -13.15 8.61
N GLY A 484 -36.86 -13.19 7.66
CA GLY A 484 -35.62 -12.44 7.70
C GLY A 484 -35.81 -10.92 7.87
N LYS A 485 -35.21 -10.38 8.94
CA LYS A 485 -34.67 -9.01 9.00
C LYS A 485 -33.75 -8.83 10.22
N GLU A 486 -32.57 -8.31 9.95
CA GLU A 486 -31.37 -8.27 10.79
C GLU A 486 -31.44 -7.36 12.04
N ASN A 487 -30.78 -7.84 13.11
CA ASN A 487 -29.89 -7.14 14.04
C ASN A 487 -30.06 -5.62 14.22
N ARG A 488 -31.02 -5.19 15.05
CA ARG A 488 -31.10 -3.79 15.52
C ARG A 488 -31.15 -3.60 17.04
N THR A 489 -31.20 -4.67 17.83
CA THR A 489 -31.54 -4.56 19.27
C THR A 489 -30.35 -4.61 20.21
N VAL A 490 -29.17 -5.13 19.81
CA VAL A 490 -28.02 -5.28 20.72
C VAL A 490 -27.24 -3.96 20.91
N HIS A 491 -27.19 -3.10 19.90
CA HIS A 491 -26.39 -1.86 19.98
C HIS A 491 -26.99 -0.75 20.86
N LYS A 492 -28.30 -0.77 21.17
CA LYS A 492 -28.94 0.36 21.88
C LYS A 492 -28.80 0.34 23.40
N ASN A 493 -28.35 -0.77 24.00
CA ASN A 493 -28.43 -0.93 25.45
C ASN A 493 -27.07 -0.94 26.19
N LEU A 494 -25.94 -0.85 25.47
CA LEU A 494 -24.63 -0.74 26.12
C LEU A 494 -24.24 0.69 26.54
N ASP A 495 -24.91 1.72 25.99
CA ASP A 495 -24.61 3.12 26.33
C ASP A 495 -25.11 3.53 27.74
N GLY A 496 -25.88 2.67 28.42
CA GLY A 496 -26.39 2.93 29.79
C GLY A 496 -25.48 2.45 30.92
N LEU A 497 -24.29 1.94 30.62
CA LEU A 497 -23.39 1.31 31.60
C LEU A 497 -21.95 1.86 31.55
N LEU A 498 -21.78 3.06 30.98
CA LEU A 498 -20.58 3.91 31.14
C LEU A 498 -20.68 4.77 32.40
#